data_AF-A0A2U2XDY4-F1
#
_entry.id   AF-A0A2U2XDY4-F1
#
_cell.length_a   1.000
_cell.length_b   1.000
_cell.length_c   1.000
_cell.angle_alpha   90.00
_cell.angle_beta   90.00
_cell.angle_gamma   90.00
#
_symmetry.space_group_name_H-M   'P 1'
#
loop_
_entity.id
_entity.type
_entity.pdbx_description
1 polymer ?
#
loop_
_entity_poly.entity_id
_entity_poly.type
_entity_poly.pdbx_seq_one_letter_code
_entity_poly.pdbx_strand_id
1 'polypeptide(L)' 'MEANSLFIFHPSSNDEAEALKAIAKAMKIKFEITKDIPYNPDFVKKIQESKKQAKEGKTVQIDLDEIWKD' A
#
# COMPACT_ATOMS: atom_id res chain seq x y z
N MET A 1 -9.52 24.97 21.96
CA MET A 1 -9.11 23.55 21.98
C MET A 1 -8.18 23.37 20.80
N GLU A 2 -6.90 23.12 21.05
CA GLU A 2 -5.94 22.88 19.96
C GLU A 2 -6.18 21.48 19.39
N ALA A 3 -6.27 21.38 18.06
CA ALA A 3 -6.47 20.11 17.38
C ALA A 3 -5.14 19.35 17.33
N ASN A 4 -5.11 18.12 17.83
CA ASN A 4 -3.96 17.23 17.64
C ASN A 4 -3.96 16.73 16.19
N SER A 5 -2.98 17.15 15.41
CA SER A 5 -2.77 16.70 14.03
C SER A 5 -1.93 15.42 13.96
N LEU A 6 -2.37 14.41 13.19
CA LEU A 6 -1.65 13.15 12.95
C LEU A 6 -0.87 13.19 11.64
N PHE A 7 0.42 12.87 11.68
CA PHE A 7 1.30 12.82 10.52
C PHE A 7 1.86 11.40 10.34
N ILE A 8 1.71 10.80 9.15
CA ILE A 8 2.19 9.45 8.80
C ILE A 8 3.17 9.57 7.63
N PHE A 9 4.36 8.97 7.76
CA PHE A 9 5.41 9.01 6.74
C PHE A 9 5.64 7.62 6.15
N HIS A 10 5.71 7.49 4.82
CA HIS A 10 5.99 6.24 4.10
C HIS A 10 7.35 6.32 3.37
N PRO A 11 8.48 6.16 4.10
CA PRO A 11 9.80 6.22 3.47
C PRO A 11 9.97 5.10 2.43
N SER A 12 10.56 5.43 1.28
CA SER A 12 10.75 4.48 0.17
C SER A 12 12.14 3.83 0.18
N SER A 13 13.04 4.34 1.03
CA SER A 13 14.41 3.84 1.21
C SER A 13 14.81 3.86 2.68
N ASN A 14 15.86 3.10 3.02
CA ASN A 14 16.36 3.03 4.40
C ASN A 14 16.94 4.37 4.86
N ASP A 15 17.66 5.09 3.99
CA ASP A 15 18.28 6.37 4.33
C ASP A 15 17.23 7.44 4.71
N GLU A 16 16.09 7.46 4.01
CA GLU A 16 14.97 8.34 4.33
C GLU A 16 14.33 8.02 5.68
N ALA A 17 14.16 6.73 5.99
CA ALA A 17 13.62 6.30 7.28
C ALA A 17 14.54 6.70 8.44
N GLU A 18 15.85 6.63 8.24
CA GLU A 18 16.84 7.00 9.25
C GLU A 18 16.89 8.52 9.50
N ALA A 19 16.78 9.33 8.44
CA ALA A 19 16.71 10.79 8.57
C ALA A 19 15.46 11.24 9.35
N LEU A 20 14.28 10.69 9.03
CA LEU A 20 13.03 10.99 9.74
C LEU A 20 13.10 10.59 11.22
N LYS A 21 13.73 9.45 11.51
CA LYS A 21 13.96 8.97 12.87
C LYS A 21 14.88 9.91 13.66
N ALA A 22 15.91 10.46 13.03
CA ALA A 22 16.82 11.40 13.67
C ALA A 22 16.12 12.72 14.05
N ILE A 23 15.31 13.26 13.13
CA ILE A 23 14.54 14.49 13.35
C ILE A 23 13.53 14.30 14.49
N ALA A 24 12.75 13.22 14.46
CA ALA A 24 11.75 12.94 15.50
C ALA A 24 12.38 12.79 16.90
N LYS A 25 13.56 12.16 16.98
CA LYS A 25 14.34 12.06 18.22
C LYS A 25 14.86 13.42 18.71
N ALA A 26 15.41 14.25 17.82
CA ALA A 26 15.94 15.57 18.17
C ALA A 26 14.85 16.46 18.77
N MET A 27 13.63 16.34 18.24
CA MET A 27 12.45 17.07 18.71
C MET A 27 11.76 16.43 19.93
N LYS A 28 12.25 15.28 20.40
CA LYS A 28 11.68 14.49 21.49
C LYS A 28 10.20 14.13 21.29
N ILE A 29 9.79 13.97 20.03
CA ILE A 29 8.42 13.61 19.67
C ILE A 29 8.29 12.08 19.76
N LYS A 30 7.15 11.60 20.25
CA LYS A 30 6.81 10.17 20.18
C LYS A 30 6.42 9.85 18.74
N PHE A 31 7.07 8.86 18.15
CA PHE A 31 6.77 8.39 16.81
C PHE A 31 6.71 6.87 16.79
N GLU A 32 5.98 6.35 15.82
CA GLU A 32 5.82 4.94 15.56
C GLU A 32 6.32 4.66 14.15
N ILE A 33 7.16 3.64 13.98
CA ILE A 33 7.60 3.20 12.65
C ILE A 33 6.65 2.11 12.20
N THR A 34 5.68 2.50 11.38
CA THR A 34 4.74 1.56 10.75
C THR A 34 5.29 1.22 9.36
N LYS A 35 5.50 -0.06 9.07
CA LYS A 35 6.03 -0.52 7.77
C LYS A 35 4.95 -0.61 6.70
N ASP A 36 3.84 0.13 6.81
CA ASP A 36 2.65 -0.15 6.00
C ASP A 36 2.71 0.56 4.64
N ILE A 37 2.46 -0.21 3.58
CA ILE A 37 2.68 0.11 2.16
C ILE A 37 1.26 0.27 1.57
N PRO A 38 0.94 1.34 0.82
CA PRO A 38 -0.44 1.80 0.58
C PRO A 38 -1.36 0.78 -0.09
N TYR A 39 -0.77 -0.11 -0.88
CA TYR A 39 -1.32 -1.42 -1.11
C TYR A 39 -0.25 -2.40 -0.73
N ASN A 40 -0.69 -3.51 -0.14
CA ASN A 40 0.20 -4.62 0.08
C ASN A 40 0.94 -4.93 -1.24
N PRO A 41 2.29 -4.94 -1.28
CA PRO A 41 3.05 -5.26 -2.47
C PRO A 41 2.55 -6.52 -3.20
N ASP A 42 1.98 -7.49 -2.48
CA ASP A 42 1.37 -8.70 -3.03
C ASP A 42 0.07 -8.43 -3.79
N PHE A 43 -0.73 -7.47 -3.33
CA PHE A 43 -1.89 -6.97 -4.09
C PHE A 43 -1.41 -6.41 -5.43
N VAL A 44 -0.36 -5.60 -5.42
CA VAL A 44 0.24 -5.03 -6.64
C VAL A 44 0.74 -6.16 -7.56
N LYS A 45 1.43 -7.15 -7.01
CA LYS A 45 1.96 -8.29 -7.77
C LYS A 45 0.86 -9.14 -8.40
N LYS A 46 -0.21 -9.44 -7.66
CA LYS A 46 -1.36 -10.21 -8.17
C LYS A 46 -2.04 -9.50 -9.34
N ILE A 47 -2.21 -8.18 -9.25
CA ILE A 47 -2.78 -7.39 -10.35
C ILE A 47 -1.86 -7.42 -11.57
N GLN A 48 -0.55 -7.33 -11.39
CA GLN A 48 0.41 -7.43 -12.48
C GLN A 48 0.37 -8.81 -13.16
N GLU A 49 0.28 -9.89 -12.40
CA GLU A 49 0.15 -11.24 -12.92
C GLU A 49 -1.17 -11.44 -13.68
N SER A 50 -2.29 -10.98 -13.10
CA SER A 50 -3.60 -11.03 -13.75
C SER A 50 -3.59 -10.30 -15.09
N LYS A 51 -2.96 -9.12 -15.16
CA LYS A 51 -2.77 -8.37 -16.42
C LYS A 51 -1.96 -9.15 -17.44
N LYS A 52 -0.94 -9.91 -16.99
CA LYS A 52 -0.14 -10.76 -17.87
C LYS A 52 -0.97 -11.94 -18.41
N GLN A 53 -1.67 -12.66 -17.54
CA GLN A 53 -2.54 -13.78 -17.91
C GLN A 53 -3.63 -13.33 -18.89
N ALA A 54 -4.21 -12.15 -18.68
CA ALA A 54 -5.19 -11.57 -19.60
C ALA A 54 -4.62 -11.32 -20.99
N LYS A 55 -3.39 -10.77 -21.09
CA LYS A 55 -2.68 -10.60 -22.37
C LYS A 55 -2.35 -11.93 -23.05
N GLU A 56 -2.08 -12.97 -22.26
CA GLU A 56 -1.84 -14.33 -22.75
C GLU A 56 -3.13 -15.08 -23.11
N GLY A 57 -4.31 -14.44 -22.98
CA GLY A 57 -5.60 -15.05 -23.29
C GLY A 57 -6.10 -16.05 -22.25
N LYS A 58 -5.46 -16.12 -21.08
CA LYS A 58 -5.86 -16.97 -19.94
C LYS A 58 -6.99 -16.30 -19.14
N THR A 59 -8.07 -15.98 -19.82
CA THR A 59 -9.27 -15.38 -19.24
C THR A 59 -10.45 -16.32 -19.40
N VAL A 60 -11.38 -16.28 -18.45
CA VAL A 60 -12.68 -16.93 -18.60
C VAL A 60 -13.68 -15.85 -18.94
N GLN A 61 -14.41 -16.03 -20.05
CA GLN A 61 -15.56 -15.21 -20.36
C GLN A 61 -16.76 -15.80 -19.63
N ILE A 62 -17.49 -14.96 -18.90
CA ILE A 62 -18.68 -15.33 -18.15
C ILE A 62 -19.79 -14.44 -18.66
N ASP A 63 -20.94 -15.03 -18.98
CA ASP A 63 -22.10 -14.27 -19.42
C ASP A 63 -22.80 -13.61 -18.24
N LEU A 64 -23.44 -12.46 -18.47
CA LEU A 64 -24.13 -11.71 -17.43
C LEU A 64 -25.20 -12.55 -16.72
N ASP A 65 -25.91 -13.40 -17.46
CA ASP A 65 -26.91 -14.32 -16.91
C ASP A 65 -26.32 -15.36 -15.95
N GLU A 66 -25.01 -15.67 -16.03
CA GLU A 66 -24.33 -16.56 -15.09
C GLU A 66 -23.89 -15.86 -13.79
N ILE A 67 -23.69 -14.53 -13.84
CA ILE A 67 -23.26 -13.72 -12.70
C ILE A 67 -24.43 -13.46 -11.73
N TRP A 68 -25.65 -13.38 -12.26
CA TRP A 68 -26.86 -13.03 -11.51
C TRP A 68 -27.85 -14.19 -11.35
N LYS A 69 -27.37 -15.44 -11.41
CA LYS A 69 -28.19 -16.60 -11.02
C LYS A 69 -28.40 -16.56 -9.50
N ASP A 70 -29.63 -16.27 -9.09
CA ASP A 70 -30.13 -16.53 -7.73
C ASP A 70 -30.18 -18.02 -7.41
#